data_AF-A0A7Z0QKF8-F1
#
_entry.id   AF-A0A7Z0QKF8-F1
#
_cell.length_a   1.000
_cell.length_b   1.000
_cell.length_c   1.000
_cell.angle_alpha   90.00
_cell.angle_beta   90.00
_cell.angle_gamma   90.00
#
_symmetry.space_group_name_H-M   'P 1'
#
loop_
_entity.id
_entity.type
_entity.pdbx_description
1 polymer ?
#
loop_
_entity_poly.entity_id
_entity_poly.type
_entity_poly.pdbx_seq_one_letter_code
_entity_poly.pdbx_strand_id
1 'polypeptide(L)'
;MTNTQAKLDDDFTGLPIPADVQAAFIQAGGADEAKAWLAGYGVNYTDAKMIAIDDEAQDDAFVVTDAEPDWIALPVYQAGEFVDLCLIHRNNPSGFHTVCGRAHWLGADNTGRAKIVMHENPVDWLKAGCGGVVSVASGGSRQHFKDLARACTIECSTIDAANDVWEWTFGGDEKALKKIQLNGDADAIRDDLAWQAADHAKRRVRDTLDVPAGVDLHKLYRQVDAVFLPQPANDNQPDDLKIIDPSDWEGQPIPERHWYLEGLVPNGQVTLLSGDGGTGKSCWHIKSVWPACSVCRRWDLARRRGVSSTLRLKMMRAN
;
A
#
# COMPACT_ATOMS: atom_id res chain seq x y z
N MET A 1 -8.38 46.76 17.24
CA MET A 1 -7.14 46.13 17.70
C MET A 1 -6.20 46.12 16.52
N THR A 2 -5.08 46.84 16.59
CA THR A 2 -4.10 46.96 15.51
C THR A 2 -3.30 45.66 15.43
N ASN A 3 -3.54 44.87 14.38
CA ASN A 3 -2.83 43.64 14.09
C ASN A 3 -1.39 44.00 13.77
N THR A 4 -0.48 43.82 14.74
CA THR A 4 0.95 44.06 14.53
C THR A 4 1.50 42.79 13.91
N GLN A 5 1.56 42.77 12.58
CA GLN A 5 2.16 41.70 11.79
C GLN A 5 3.66 41.70 12.12
N ALA A 6 4.07 40.79 13.02
CA ALA A 6 5.48 40.50 13.23
C ALA A 6 6.03 39.88 11.94
N LYS A 7 7.16 40.38 11.47
CA LYS A 7 7.85 39.85 10.29
C LYS A 7 8.43 38.49 10.69
N LEU A 8 7.74 37.42 10.33
CA LEU A 8 7.95 36.06 10.85
C LEU A 8 9.09 35.29 10.17
N ASP A 9 9.61 35.77 9.04
CA ASP A 9 10.49 34.96 8.19
C ASP A 9 11.96 35.04 8.60
N ASP A 10 12.58 33.87 8.78
CA ASP A 10 14.03 33.72 8.80
C ASP A 10 14.59 34.06 7.40
N ASP A 11 15.39 35.12 7.30
CA ASP A 11 15.96 35.65 6.05
C ASP A 11 16.69 34.58 5.19
N PHE A 12 17.09 33.44 5.78
CA PHE A 12 17.76 32.35 5.07
C PHE A 12 16.84 31.25 4.53
N THR A 13 15.74 30.97 5.22
CA THR A 13 14.86 29.83 4.89
C THR A 13 13.49 30.25 4.37
N GLY A 14 13.09 31.50 4.62
CA GLY A 14 11.72 31.96 4.38
C GLY A 14 10.68 31.28 5.28
N LEU A 15 11.12 30.58 6.33
CA LEU A 15 10.25 29.87 7.26
C LEU A 15 10.10 30.64 8.58
N PRO A 16 8.97 30.49 9.29
CA PRO A 16 8.76 31.14 10.57
C PRO A 16 9.81 30.80 11.63
N ILE A 17 10.24 31.80 12.42
CA ILE A 17 11.16 31.61 13.54
C ILE A 17 10.48 30.78 14.65
N PRO A 18 11.06 29.66 15.13
CA PRO A 18 10.42 28.78 16.11
C PRO A 18 10.01 29.47 17.42
N ALA A 19 10.81 30.42 17.91
CA ALA A 19 10.50 31.16 19.14
C ALA A 19 9.23 32.01 19.01
N ASP A 20 9.00 32.61 17.84
CA ASP A 20 7.83 33.44 17.58
C ASP A 20 6.58 32.55 17.40
N VAL A 21 6.72 31.43 16.69
CA VAL A 21 5.66 30.41 16.58
C VAL A 21 5.28 29.87 17.96
N GLN A 22 6.26 29.56 18.81
CA GLN A 22 6.01 29.10 20.18
C GLN A 22 5.28 30.16 21.02
N ALA A 23 5.69 31.43 20.92
CA ALA A 23 5.04 32.53 21.64
C ALA A 23 3.57 32.69 21.20
N ALA A 24 3.31 32.68 19.88
CA ALA A 24 1.95 32.71 19.33
C ALA A 24 1.12 31.51 19.79
N PHE A 25 1.71 30.31 19.75
CA PHE A 25 1.09 29.07 20.21
C PHE A 25 0.73 29.10 21.71
N ILE A 26 1.60 29.66 22.56
CA ILE A 26 1.32 29.81 23.99
C ILE A 26 0.21 30.83 24.24
N GLN A 27 0.21 31.94 23.49
CA GLN A 27 -0.75 33.04 23.64
C GLN A 27 -2.18 32.63 23.27
N ALA A 28 -2.32 31.76 22.28
CA ALA A 28 -3.59 31.35 21.72
C ALA A 28 -4.44 30.43 22.62
N GLY A 29 -3.83 29.70 23.56
CA GLY A 29 -4.57 28.81 24.46
C GLY A 29 -5.07 27.53 23.77
N GLY A 30 -5.36 26.49 24.56
CA GLY A 30 -5.68 25.16 24.03
C GLY A 30 -7.17 24.98 23.70
N ALA A 31 -7.49 24.59 22.47
CA ALA A 31 -8.86 24.37 22.00
C ALA A 31 -9.46 23.08 22.60
N ASP A 32 -10.61 23.18 23.29
CA ASP A 32 -11.32 22.03 23.85
C ASP A 32 -11.83 21.05 22.77
N GLU A 33 -11.96 21.50 21.52
CA GLU A 33 -12.34 20.68 20.38
C GLU A 33 -11.22 19.74 19.90
N ALA A 34 -9.98 20.24 19.82
CA ALA A 34 -8.82 19.41 19.50
C ALA A 34 -8.65 18.28 20.54
N LYS A 35 -8.90 18.62 21.81
CA LYS A 35 -8.94 17.67 22.93
C LYS A 35 -10.00 16.59 22.67
N ALA A 36 -11.24 16.98 22.39
CA ALA A 36 -12.33 16.04 22.11
C ALA A 36 -12.02 15.11 20.91
N TRP A 37 -11.37 15.63 19.85
CA TRP A 37 -10.96 14.81 18.70
C TRP A 37 -9.95 13.73 19.10
N LEU A 38 -8.87 14.08 19.80
CA LEU A 38 -7.86 13.11 20.26
C LEU A 38 -8.47 12.04 21.15
N ALA A 39 -9.38 12.42 22.05
CA ALA A 39 -10.09 11.47 22.91
C ALA A 39 -10.91 10.46 22.08
N GLY A 40 -11.56 10.92 21.00
CA GLY A 40 -12.28 10.05 20.06
C GLY A 40 -11.40 9.02 19.35
N TYR A 41 -10.12 9.33 19.15
CA TYR A 41 -9.12 8.40 18.60
C TYR A 41 -8.34 7.61 19.66
N GLY A 42 -8.73 7.70 20.94
CA GLY A 42 -8.11 6.97 22.04
C GLY A 42 -6.74 7.49 22.49
N VAL A 43 -6.39 8.73 22.11
CA VAL A 43 -5.13 9.37 22.51
C VAL A 43 -5.33 10.03 23.89
N ASN A 44 -4.48 9.70 24.86
CA ASN A 44 -4.51 10.30 26.19
C ASN A 44 -3.54 11.50 26.26
N TYR A 45 -4.08 12.71 26.35
CA TYR A 45 -3.33 13.98 26.26
C TYR A 45 -3.50 14.82 27.54
N THR A 46 -3.09 14.34 28.71
CA THR A 46 -3.30 15.10 29.96
C THR A 46 -2.60 16.46 30.02
N ASP A 47 -1.60 16.71 29.17
CA ASP A 47 -0.72 17.90 29.27
C ASP A 47 -0.41 18.62 27.94
N ALA A 48 -0.97 18.19 26.81
CA ALA A 48 -0.67 18.80 25.51
C ALA A 48 -1.54 20.04 25.27
N LYS A 49 -0.89 21.21 25.10
CA LYS A 49 -1.53 22.37 24.46
C LYS A 49 -1.74 22.01 22.99
N MET A 50 -2.92 22.27 22.44
CA MET A 50 -3.27 22.00 21.04
C MET A 50 -4.11 23.14 20.49
N ILE A 51 -3.88 23.50 19.24
CA ILE A 51 -4.58 24.57 18.56
C ILE A 51 -5.23 24.07 17.28
N ALA A 52 -6.44 24.57 17.08
CA ALA A 52 -7.25 24.52 15.89
C ALA A 52 -6.73 25.53 14.86
N ILE A 53 -6.38 25.09 13.63
CA ILE A 53 -6.01 26.00 12.54
C ILE A 53 -7.00 25.87 11.38
N ASP A 54 -7.46 27.02 10.89
CA ASP A 54 -8.36 27.20 9.75
C ASP A 54 -7.52 27.37 8.46
N ASP A 55 -7.84 26.63 7.40
CA ASP A 55 -7.13 26.64 6.11
C ASP A 55 -7.64 27.72 5.14
N GLU A 56 -8.75 28.40 5.45
CA GLU A 56 -9.29 29.50 4.65
C GLU A 56 -8.58 30.84 4.94
N ALA A 57 -7.65 30.89 5.89
CA ALA A 57 -6.90 32.09 6.23
C ALA A 57 -5.91 32.47 5.09
N GLN A 58 -6.19 33.57 4.39
CA GLN A 58 -5.26 34.19 3.45
C GLN A 58 -4.00 34.70 4.18
N ASP A 59 -2.83 34.51 3.55
CA ASP A 59 -1.51 35.10 3.88
C ASP A 59 -0.60 34.39 4.91
N ASP A 60 -0.52 33.05 4.91
CA ASP A 60 0.37 32.27 5.81
C ASP A 60 0.23 32.67 7.30
N ALA A 61 -0.89 33.30 7.64
CA ALA A 61 -1.17 33.84 8.95
C ALA A 61 -1.71 32.71 9.83
N PHE A 62 -1.00 32.42 10.92
CA PHE A 62 -1.50 31.57 11.99
C PHE A 62 -2.75 32.18 12.60
N VAL A 63 -3.92 31.77 12.13
CA VAL A 63 -5.18 32.11 12.77
C VAL A 63 -5.54 30.95 13.69
N VAL A 64 -5.52 31.24 14.98
CA VAL A 64 -6.06 30.37 16.01
C VAL A 64 -7.54 30.70 16.10
N THR A 65 -8.37 29.80 15.60
CA THR A 65 -9.83 29.96 15.59
C THR A 65 -10.48 28.99 16.57
N ASP A 66 -11.64 29.39 17.11
CA ASP A 66 -12.55 28.50 17.86
C ASP A 66 -13.56 27.80 16.91
N ALA A 67 -13.33 27.86 15.59
CA ALA A 67 -14.17 27.22 14.60
C ALA A 67 -13.59 25.83 14.27
N GLU A 68 -14.44 24.86 13.94
CA GLU A 68 -14.08 23.46 13.66
C GLU A 68 -12.85 23.37 12.74
N PRO A 69 -11.64 23.19 13.26
CA PRO A 69 -10.46 23.25 12.42
C PRO A 69 -10.36 21.96 11.62
N ASP A 70 -9.96 22.10 10.36
CA ASP A 70 -9.49 20.96 9.60
C ASP A 70 -8.12 20.47 10.08
N TRP A 71 -7.40 21.27 10.89
CA TRP A 71 -6.03 20.98 11.32
C TRP A 71 -5.81 21.07 12.84
N ILE A 72 -5.03 20.12 13.35
CA ILE A 72 -4.61 20.05 14.75
C ILE A 72 -3.12 20.35 14.82
N ALA A 73 -2.77 21.39 15.59
CA ALA A 73 -1.40 21.79 15.80
C ALA A 73 -0.78 21.10 17.02
N LEU A 74 0.31 20.37 16.78
CA LEU A 74 1.09 19.63 17.75
C LEU A 74 2.49 20.25 17.89
N PRO A 75 2.87 20.77 19.06
CA PRO A 75 4.20 21.33 19.27
C PRO A 75 5.26 20.22 19.26
N VAL A 76 6.34 20.44 18.52
CA VAL A 76 7.45 19.49 18.41
C VAL A 76 8.62 19.98 19.24
N TYR A 77 9.00 19.18 20.22
CA TYR A 77 10.16 19.44 21.07
C TYR A 77 11.29 18.46 20.75
N GLN A 78 12.53 18.94 20.78
CA GLN A 78 13.73 18.11 20.73
C GLN A 78 14.69 18.57 21.82
N ALA A 79 15.20 17.64 22.64
CA ALA A 79 16.06 17.96 23.78
C ALA A 79 15.48 19.04 24.74
N GLY A 80 14.15 19.10 24.86
CA GLY A 80 13.45 20.06 25.73
C GLY A 80 13.23 21.45 25.12
N GLU A 81 13.73 21.70 23.92
CA GLU A 81 13.53 22.96 23.19
C GLU A 81 12.43 22.82 22.15
N PHE A 82 11.64 23.87 21.94
CA PHE A 82 10.63 23.91 20.87
C PHE A 82 11.34 24.09 19.53
N VAL A 83 11.11 23.17 18.61
CA VAL A 83 11.78 23.15 17.29
C VAL A 83 10.81 23.47 16.16
N ASP A 84 9.56 23.01 16.26
CA ASP A 84 8.59 23.10 15.18
C ASP A 84 7.14 22.96 15.67
N LEU A 85 6.19 23.22 14.78
CA LEU A 85 4.76 22.96 14.96
C LEU A 85 4.28 22.02 13.85
N CYS A 86 3.85 20.81 14.22
CA CYS A 86 3.30 19.84 13.28
C CYS A 86 1.79 20.00 13.19
N LEU A 87 1.27 20.25 11.99
CA LEU A 87 -0.16 20.35 11.71
C LEU A 87 -0.64 19.02 11.17
N ILE A 88 -1.70 18.46 11.75
CA ILE A 88 -2.29 17.18 11.37
C ILE A 88 -3.72 17.41 10.91
N HIS A 89 -4.06 16.98 9.70
CA HIS A 89 -5.40 17.16 9.17
C HIS A 89 -6.39 16.18 9.83
N ARG A 90 -7.47 16.73 10.40
CA ARG A 90 -8.55 16.06 11.10
C ARG A 90 -9.24 14.97 10.27
N ASN A 91 -9.42 15.22 8.98
CA ASN A 91 -10.13 14.35 8.03
C ASN A 91 -9.19 13.47 7.21
N ASN A 92 -7.89 13.76 7.22
CA ASN A 92 -6.87 12.98 6.53
C ASN A 92 -5.66 12.77 7.47
N PRO A 93 -5.62 11.67 8.24
CA PRO A 93 -4.52 11.38 9.17
C PRO A 93 -3.12 11.36 8.54
N SER A 94 -3.03 11.09 7.23
CA SER A 94 -1.77 11.11 6.47
C SER A 94 -1.43 12.51 5.94
N GLY A 95 -2.38 13.44 5.94
CA GLY A 95 -2.17 14.84 5.61
C GLY A 95 -1.61 15.57 6.81
N PHE A 96 -0.30 15.72 6.89
CA PHE A 96 0.36 16.53 7.91
C PHE A 96 1.41 17.45 7.29
N HIS A 97 1.72 18.54 8.00
CA HIS A 97 2.75 19.49 7.60
C HIS A 97 3.52 20.01 8.80
N THR A 98 4.72 20.55 8.59
CA THR A 98 5.56 21.17 9.62
C THR A 98 5.72 22.64 9.30
N VAL A 99 5.38 23.52 10.25
CA VAL A 99 5.37 24.98 10.05
C VAL A 99 6.77 25.55 9.83
N CYS A 100 7.71 25.21 10.69
CA CYS A 100 9.07 25.74 10.63
C CYS A 100 9.96 24.89 9.72
N GLY A 101 9.55 23.68 9.35
CA GLY A 101 10.33 22.75 8.53
C GLY A 101 11.65 22.30 9.17
N ARG A 102 11.79 22.46 10.49
CA ARG A 102 13.01 22.15 11.26
C ARG A 102 12.93 20.79 11.95
N ALA A 103 11.73 20.31 12.24
CA ALA A 103 11.56 18.98 12.81
C ALA A 103 11.79 17.91 11.75
N HIS A 104 12.70 17.00 12.02
CA HIS A 104 12.88 15.78 11.21
C HIS A 104 12.06 14.60 11.75
N TRP A 105 11.90 14.54 13.07
CA TRP A 105 11.25 13.45 13.79
C TRP A 105 10.21 13.99 14.77
N LEU A 106 9.06 13.33 14.82
CA LEU A 106 8.29 13.23 16.06
C LEU A 106 8.88 12.10 16.90
N GLY A 107 9.06 12.34 18.20
CA GLY A 107 9.71 11.37 19.09
C GLY A 107 11.22 11.23 18.88
N ALA A 108 11.92 12.30 18.50
CA ALA A 108 13.37 12.29 18.25
C ALA A 108 14.18 11.62 19.39
N ASP A 109 13.76 11.79 20.65
CA ASP A 109 14.39 11.17 21.83
C ASP A 109 14.35 9.63 21.82
N ASN A 110 13.45 9.04 21.03
CA ASN A 110 13.33 7.60 20.88
C ASN A 110 14.32 7.01 19.86
N THR A 111 14.99 7.83 19.05
CA THR A 111 15.99 7.38 18.04
C THR A 111 17.20 6.68 18.67
N GLY A 112 17.51 6.97 19.93
CA GLY A 112 18.62 6.35 20.66
C GLY A 112 18.30 4.98 21.29
N ARG A 113 17.06 4.50 21.19
CA ARG A 113 16.64 3.24 21.83
C ARG A 113 17.18 2.02 21.07
N ALA A 114 17.41 0.93 21.80
CA ALA A 114 17.83 -0.34 21.20
C ALA A 114 16.76 -0.91 20.24
N LYS A 115 15.48 -0.72 20.59
CA LYS A 115 14.33 -1.06 19.76
C LYS A 115 13.56 0.22 19.44
N ILE A 116 13.34 0.47 18.15
CA ILE A 116 12.57 1.62 17.65
C ILE A 116 11.35 1.08 16.93
N VAL A 117 10.20 1.73 17.13
CA VAL A 117 9.00 1.53 16.31
C VAL A 117 8.85 2.77 15.45
N MET A 118 8.74 2.58 14.14
CA MET A 118 8.50 3.63 13.18
C MET A 118 7.05 3.58 12.75
N HIS A 119 6.36 4.71 12.89
CA HIS A 119 4.97 4.85 12.41
C HIS A 119 4.95 5.64 11.12
N GLU A 120 3.93 5.38 10.31
CA GLU A 120 3.73 6.00 9.00
C GLU A 120 3.30 7.46 9.12
N ASN A 121 2.44 7.77 10.09
CA ASN A 121 1.88 9.10 10.27
C ASN A 121 1.83 9.50 11.77
N PRO A 122 1.72 10.82 12.06
CA PRO A 122 1.66 11.33 13.43
C PRO A 122 0.50 10.77 14.27
N VAL A 123 -0.64 10.47 13.65
CA VAL A 123 -1.83 9.98 14.36
C VAL A 123 -1.60 8.59 14.94
N ASP A 124 -0.99 7.68 14.17
CA ASP A 124 -0.69 6.34 14.66
C ASP A 124 0.37 6.35 15.76
N TRP A 125 1.35 7.26 15.67
CA TRP A 125 2.31 7.50 16.74
C TRP A 125 1.65 8.03 18.02
N LEU A 126 0.68 8.94 17.91
CA LEU A 126 -0.11 9.42 19.04
C LEU A 126 -0.93 8.28 19.67
N LYS A 127 -1.60 7.44 18.86
CA LYS A 127 -2.33 6.25 19.35
C LYS A 127 -1.43 5.25 20.06
N ALA A 128 -0.18 5.13 19.61
CA ALA A 128 0.84 4.32 20.25
C ALA A 128 1.42 4.94 21.54
N GLY A 129 0.83 6.04 22.03
CA GLY A 129 1.28 6.73 23.25
C GLY A 129 2.62 7.43 23.06
N CYS A 130 2.87 7.99 21.88
CA CYS A 130 4.13 8.64 21.51
C CYS A 130 5.37 7.73 21.60
N GLY A 131 5.15 6.42 21.60
CA GLY A 131 6.22 5.42 21.59
C GLY A 131 6.80 5.25 20.18
N GLY A 132 8.10 5.45 20.01
CA GLY A 132 8.75 5.30 18.71
C GLY A 132 8.93 6.64 17.98
N VAL A 133 9.01 6.61 16.65
CA VAL A 133 9.35 7.77 15.82
C VAL A 133 8.44 7.89 14.60
N VAL A 134 8.25 9.12 14.11
CA VAL A 134 7.63 9.42 12.81
C VAL A 134 8.50 10.42 12.08
N SER A 135 8.83 10.12 10.82
CA SER A 135 9.53 11.08 9.97
C SER A 135 8.55 12.17 9.56
N VAL A 136 8.85 13.42 9.91
CA VAL A 136 8.06 14.61 9.49
C VAL A 136 8.83 15.57 8.61
N ALA A 137 10.07 15.21 8.25
CA ALA A 137 10.89 16.01 7.36
C ALA A 137 10.21 16.20 5.99
N SER A 138 9.87 17.45 5.69
CA SER A 138 9.46 17.90 4.37
C SER A 138 10.70 18.25 3.52
N GLY A 139 10.64 18.05 2.20
CA GLY A 139 11.71 18.53 1.29
C GLY A 139 12.84 17.55 0.96
N GLY A 140 12.62 16.24 1.10
CA GLY A 140 13.53 15.22 0.53
C GLY A 140 14.88 15.07 1.23
N SER A 141 15.17 15.85 2.27
CA SER A 141 16.29 15.56 3.17
C SER A 141 15.99 14.28 3.93
N ARG A 142 16.71 13.21 3.60
CA ARG A 142 16.61 11.88 4.24
C ARG A 142 17.81 11.57 5.14
N GLN A 143 18.61 12.59 5.44
CA GLN A 143 19.83 12.43 6.23
C GLN A 143 19.54 12.02 7.69
N HIS A 144 18.38 12.42 8.24
CA HIS A 144 17.93 12.11 9.60
C HIS A 144 17.71 10.61 9.84
N PHE A 145 17.49 9.81 8.77
CA PHE A 145 17.41 8.35 8.88
C PHE A 145 18.71 7.71 9.40
N LYS A 146 19.85 8.39 9.29
CA LYS A 146 21.11 7.92 9.86
C LYS A 146 21.08 7.85 11.39
N ASP A 147 20.20 8.59 12.04
CA ASP A 147 20.01 8.53 13.49
C ASP A 147 19.53 7.13 13.93
N LEU A 148 18.81 6.43 13.06
CA LEU A 148 18.29 5.07 13.32
C LEU A 148 19.37 3.98 13.23
N ALA A 149 20.56 4.27 12.69
CA ALA A 149 21.62 3.27 12.49
C ALA A 149 22.08 2.61 13.80
N ARG A 150 21.92 3.32 14.92
CA ARG A 150 22.28 2.88 16.28
C ARG A 150 21.30 1.85 16.85
N ALA A 151 20.10 1.73 16.29
CA ALA A 151 19.12 0.74 16.72
C ALA A 151 19.62 -0.68 16.48
N CYS A 152 19.26 -1.59 17.39
CA CYS A 152 19.41 -3.02 17.20
C CYS A 152 18.26 -3.58 16.36
N THR A 153 17.04 -3.06 16.59
CA THR A 153 15.83 -3.46 15.89
C THR A 153 14.98 -2.23 15.56
N ILE A 154 14.48 -2.15 14.34
CA ILE A 154 13.56 -1.13 13.85
C ILE A 154 12.32 -1.84 13.36
N GLU A 155 11.20 -1.61 14.01
CA GLU A 155 9.90 -2.14 13.61
C GLU A 155 9.18 -1.11 12.73
N CYS A 156 8.77 -1.52 11.53
CA CYS A 156 8.03 -0.66 10.59
C CYS A 156 6.63 -1.23 10.36
N SER A 157 5.61 -0.37 10.38
CA SER A 157 4.22 -0.76 10.11
C SER A 157 3.95 -1.00 8.62
N THR A 158 4.72 -0.37 7.73
CA THR A 158 4.55 -0.47 6.28
C THR A 158 5.86 -0.83 5.57
N ILE A 159 5.74 -1.34 4.34
CA ILE A 159 6.88 -1.67 3.50
C ILE A 159 7.60 -0.41 3.04
N ASP A 160 6.87 0.67 2.74
CA ASP A 160 7.47 1.94 2.34
C ASP A 160 8.34 2.52 3.45
N ALA A 161 7.88 2.50 4.70
CA ALA A 161 8.70 2.91 5.84
C ALA A 161 9.94 2.00 6.00
N ALA A 162 9.79 0.69 5.80
CA ALA A 162 10.92 -0.25 5.84
C ALA A 162 11.94 0.00 4.72
N ASN A 163 11.47 0.30 3.50
CA ASN A 163 12.30 0.65 2.35
C ASN A 163 13.05 1.96 2.58
N ASP A 164 12.37 3.00 3.09
CA ASP A 164 13.01 4.27 3.41
C ASP A 164 14.09 4.09 4.50
N VAL A 165 13.81 3.31 5.55
CA VAL A 165 14.84 2.98 6.56
C VAL A 165 16.01 2.23 5.92
N TRP A 166 15.74 1.22 5.09
CA TRP A 166 16.81 0.44 4.47
C TRP A 166 17.70 1.27 3.55
N GLU A 167 17.10 2.01 2.63
CA GLU A 167 17.78 2.80 1.63
C GLU A 167 18.61 3.91 2.29
N TRP A 168 18.03 4.66 3.24
CA TRP A 168 18.63 5.89 3.75
C TRP A 168 19.44 5.72 5.03
N THR A 169 19.18 4.68 5.84
CA THR A 169 20.00 4.37 7.02
C THR A 169 21.18 3.48 6.67
N PHE A 170 20.99 2.44 5.85
CA PHE A 170 21.97 1.36 5.69
C PHE A 170 22.66 1.31 4.32
N GLY A 171 22.19 2.09 3.34
CA GLY A 171 22.88 2.27 2.06
C GLY A 171 23.11 0.95 1.30
N GLY A 172 22.17 0.00 1.41
CA GLY A 172 22.24 -1.30 0.74
C GLY A 172 23.01 -2.40 1.47
N ASP A 173 23.40 -2.22 2.74
CA ASP A 173 23.95 -3.33 3.54
C ASP A 173 22.87 -4.39 3.81
N GLU A 174 22.88 -5.49 3.04
CA GLU A 174 21.95 -6.61 3.22
C GLU A 174 22.01 -7.22 4.63
N LYS A 175 23.16 -7.13 5.32
CA LYS A 175 23.26 -7.64 6.70
C LYS A 175 22.46 -6.80 7.68
N ALA A 176 22.14 -5.56 7.34
CA ALA A 176 21.31 -4.69 8.15
C ALA A 176 19.82 -4.98 8.00
N LEU A 177 19.39 -5.70 6.95
CA LEU A 177 17.98 -6.10 6.78
C LEU A 177 17.46 -6.88 7.99
N LYS A 178 18.31 -7.65 8.67
CA LYS A 178 17.93 -8.38 9.90
C LYS A 178 17.52 -7.46 11.06
N LYS A 179 17.87 -6.17 11.00
CA LYS A 179 17.46 -5.18 11.99
C LYS A 179 16.05 -4.66 11.73
N ILE A 180 15.56 -4.73 10.49
CA ILE A 180 14.25 -4.22 10.12
C ILE A 180 13.23 -5.35 10.27
N GLN A 181 12.16 -5.09 11.02
CA GLN A 181 11.07 -6.03 11.24
C GLN A 181 9.76 -5.37 10.81
N LEU A 182 8.95 -6.09 10.04
CA LEU A 182 7.59 -5.62 9.72
C LEU A 182 6.67 -6.06 10.85
N ASN A 183 6.01 -5.11 11.52
CA ASN A 183 5.03 -5.37 12.58
C ASN A 183 3.59 -5.06 12.15
N GLY A 184 3.38 -4.67 10.89
CA GLY A 184 2.07 -4.41 10.31
C GLY A 184 1.22 -5.68 10.12
N ASP A 185 -0.04 -5.47 9.78
CA ASP A 185 -0.96 -6.55 9.45
C ASP A 185 -0.48 -7.32 8.21
N ALA A 186 -0.48 -8.65 8.29
CA ALA A 186 0.06 -9.52 7.26
C ALA A 186 -0.73 -9.44 5.95
N ASP A 187 -2.03 -9.16 6.03
CA ASP A 187 -2.87 -8.96 4.83
C ASP A 187 -2.63 -7.59 4.22
N ALA A 188 -2.54 -6.52 5.02
CA ALA A 188 -2.13 -5.19 4.53
C ALA A 188 -0.76 -5.19 3.81
N ILE A 189 0.23 -5.89 4.39
CA ILE A 189 1.56 -6.08 3.78
C ILE A 189 1.45 -6.83 2.45
N ARG A 190 0.58 -7.85 2.37
CA ARG A 190 0.38 -8.63 1.14
C ARG A 190 -0.27 -7.79 0.04
N ASP A 191 -1.26 -6.99 0.40
CA ASP A 191 -1.97 -6.11 -0.52
C ASP A 191 -1.05 -5.02 -1.07
N ASP A 192 -0.20 -4.44 -0.21
CA ASP A 192 0.82 -3.48 -0.62
C ASP A 192 1.85 -4.10 -1.59
N LEU A 193 2.36 -5.30 -1.27
CA LEU A 193 3.24 -6.04 -2.21
C LEU A 193 2.55 -6.35 -3.54
N ALA A 194 1.28 -6.73 -3.51
CA ALA A 194 0.52 -7.01 -4.73
C ALA A 194 0.35 -5.74 -5.57
N TRP A 195 0.08 -4.60 -4.92
CA TRP A 195 -0.02 -3.31 -5.59
C TRP A 195 1.31 -2.86 -6.19
N GLN A 196 2.42 -2.95 -5.45
CA GLN A 196 3.75 -2.62 -5.93
C GLN A 196 4.19 -3.53 -7.09
N ALA A 197 3.90 -4.83 -7.02
CA ALA A 197 4.17 -5.77 -8.10
C ALA A 197 3.38 -5.42 -9.37
N ALA A 198 2.10 -5.03 -9.21
CA ALA A 198 1.28 -4.57 -10.31
C ALA A 198 1.81 -3.25 -10.90
N ASP A 199 2.19 -2.28 -10.09
CA ASP A 199 2.76 -1.01 -10.55
C ASP A 199 4.11 -1.19 -11.24
N HIS A 200 4.99 -2.05 -10.72
CA HIS A 200 6.25 -2.38 -11.37
C HIS A 200 6.04 -3.09 -12.71
N ALA A 201 5.10 -4.04 -12.79
CA ALA A 201 4.74 -4.67 -14.06
C ALA A 201 4.23 -3.64 -15.07
N LYS A 202 3.35 -2.72 -14.64
CA LYS A 202 2.84 -1.59 -15.41
C LYS A 202 3.96 -0.70 -15.97
N ARG A 203 4.92 -0.30 -15.13
CA ARG A 203 6.09 0.49 -15.55
C ARG A 203 6.93 -0.25 -16.58
N ARG A 204 7.21 -1.54 -16.37
CA ARG A 204 7.98 -2.34 -17.34
C ARG A 204 7.28 -2.48 -18.68
N VAL A 205 5.95 -2.64 -18.70
CA VAL A 205 5.17 -2.65 -19.94
C VAL A 205 5.30 -1.30 -20.65
N ARG A 206 5.16 -0.18 -19.91
CA ARG A 206 5.36 1.17 -20.47
C ARG A 206 6.74 1.34 -21.09
N ASP A 207 7.79 0.93 -20.39
CA ASP A 207 9.18 1.09 -20.84
C ASP A 207 9.48 0.17 -22.04
N THR A 208 8.84 -1.01 -22.12
CA THR A 208 9.01 -1.95 -23.25
C THR A 208 8.27 -1.49 -24.51
N LEU A 209 7.13 -0.81 -24.35
CA LEU A 209 6.29 -0.36 -25.47
C LEU A 209 6.76 0.95 -26.11
N ASP A 210 7.88 1.54 -25.64
CA ASP A 210 8.44 2.82 -26.10
C ASP A 210 7.36 3.89 -26.31
N VAL A 211 6.41 3.97 -25.37
CA VAL A 211 5.25 4.83 -25.49
C VAL A 211 5.72 6.29 -25.39
N PRO A 212 5.52 7.11 -26.44
CA PRO A 212 5.94 8.52 -26.42
C PRO A 212 5.30 9.25 -25.23
N ALA A 213 6.07 10.15 -24.62
CA ALA A 213 5.54 11.04 -23.57
C ALA A 213 4.34 11.83 -24.14
N GLY A 214 3.18 11.72 -23.48
CA GLY A 214 1.93 12.40 -23.88
C GLY A 214 0.85 11.51 -24.48
N VAL A 215 1.11 10.21 -24.70
CA VAL A 215 0.03 9.27 -25.03
C VAL A 215 -0.84 9.04 -23.79
N ASP A 216 -2.15 9.13 -23.98
CA ASP A 216 -3.15 8.85 -22.95
C ASP A 216 -3.02 7.39 -22.49
N LEU A 217 -2.30 7.21 -21.38
CA LEU A 217 -2.10 5.94 -20.70
C LEU A 217 -3.43 5.26 -20.40
N HIS A 218 -4.49 6.01 -20.12
CA HIS A 218 -5.79 5.43 -19.78
C HIS A 218 -6.43 4.74 -21.00
N LYS A 219 -6.24 5.28 -22.21
CA LYS A 219 -6.63 4.62 -23.47
C LYS A 219 -5.81 3.36 -23.74
N LEU A 220 -4.50 3.42 -23.51
CA LEU A 220 -3.60 2.29 -23.68
C LEU A 220 -3.90 1.18 -22.67
N TYR A 221 -4.17 1.55 -21.41
CA TYR A 221 -4.60 0.60 -20.37
C TYR A 221 -5.92 -0.06 -20.72
N ARG A 222 -6.92 0.65 -21.23
CA ARG A 222 -8.15 -0.02 -21.71
C ARG A 222 -7.88 -1.00 -22.85
N GLN A 223 -6.95 -0.69 -23.74
CA GLN A 223 -6.58 -1.58 -24.84
C GLN A 223 -5.81 -2.81 -24.33
N VAL A 224 -4.91 -2.62 -23.36
CA VAL A 224 -4.11 -3.68 -22.75
C VAL A 224 -4.98 -4.56 -21.82
N ASP A 225 -5.84 -3.97 -21.00
CA ASP A 225 -6.83 -4.71 -20.20
C ASP A 225 -7.77 -5.48 -21.12
N ALA A 226 -8.19 -4.95 -22.28
CA ALA A 226 -8.95 -5.72 -23.25
C ALA A 226 -8.18 -6.93 -23.85
N VAL A 227 -6.84 -6.92 -23.82
CA VAL A 227 -5.99 -8.04 -24.26
C VAL A 227 -5.76 -9.06 -23.13
N PHE A 228 -5.74 -8.63 -21.87
CA PHE A 228 -5.48 -9.49 -20.70
C PHE A 228 -6.73 -9.90 -19.92
N LEU A 229 -7.87 -9.25 -20.14
CA LEU A 229 -9.16 -9.81 -19.78
C LEU A 229 -9.33 -11.06 -20.65
N PRO A 230 -9.48 -12.26 -20.06
CA PRO A 230 -9.82 -13.43 -20.86
C PRO A 230 -11.08 -13.07 -21.63
N GLN A 231 -11.01 -13.10 -22.96
CA GLN A 231 -12.21 -13.04 -23.79
C GLN A 231 -13.18 -14.04 -23.18
N PRO A 232 -14.33 -13.59 -22.66
CA PRO A 232 -15.27 -14.53 -22.12
C PRO A 232 -15.58 -15.50 -23.26
N ALA A 233 -15.51 -16.80 -23.01
CA ALA A 233 -15.83 -17.80 -24.04
C ALA A 233 -17.30 -17.71 -24.50
N ASN A 234 -18.07 -16.75 -23.98
CA ASN A 234 -19.42 -16.39 -24.38
C ASN A 234 -19.47 -15.18 -25.33
N ASP A 235 -18.40 -14.87 -26.08
CA ASP A 235 -18.45 -14.04 -27.29
C ASP A 235 -19.39 -14.69 -28.34
N ASN A 236 -20.66 -14.83 -27.97
CA ASN A 236 -21.81 -15.04 -28.80
C ASN A 236 -21.84 -13.77 -29.65
N GLN A 237 -21.09 -13.78 -30.76
CA GLN A 237 -21.67 -13.16 -31.94
C GLN A 237 -23.10 -13.69 -32.03
N PRO A 238 -24.09 -12.87 -32.40
CA PRO A 238 -25.43 -13.34 -32.69
C PRO A 238 -25.39 -14.19 -33.97
N ASP A 239 -24.57 -15.23 -33.99
CA ASP A 239 -24.74 -16.36 -34.86
C ASP A 239 -26.03 -17.02 -34.39
N ASP A 240 -26.98 -17.08 -35.32
CA ASP A 240 -28.31 -17.63 -35.11
C ASP A 240 -28.24 -18.90 -34.28
N LEU A 241 -28.88 -18.89 -33.10
CA LEU A 241 -29.17 -20.11 -32.37
C LEU A 241 -29.85 -21.05 -33.35
N LYS A 242 -29.14 -22.10 -33.76
CA LYS A 242 -29.67 -23.07 -34.72
C LYS A 242 -30.87 -23.74 -34.08
N ILE A 243 -32.07 -23.33 -34.48
CA ILE A 243 -33.31 -24.01 -34.10
C ILE A 243 -33.25 -25.39 -34.77
N ILE A 244 -33.27 -26.44 -33.97
CA ILE A 244 -33.27 -27.82 -34.43
C ILE A 244 -34.70 -28.35 -34.29
N ASP A 245 -35.28 -28.88 -35.37
CA ASP A 245 -36.55 -29.62 -35.30
C ASP A 245 -36.26 -31.05 -34.79
N PRO A 246 -36.86 -31.49 -33.67
CA PRO A 246 -36.66 -32.85 -33.15
C PRO A 246 -37.07 -33.96 -34.12
N SER A 247 -37.95 -33.67 -35.08
CA SER A 247 -38.42 -34.63 -36.08
C SER A 247 -37.31 -35.05 -37.04
N ASP A 248 -36.31 -34.18 -37.27
CA ASP A 248 -35.15 -34.48 -38.13
C ASP A 248 -34.22 -35.56 -37.55
N TRP A 249 -34.42 -35.93 -36.28
CA TRP A 249 -33.62 -36.96 -35.60
C TRP A 249 -34.23 -38.36 -35.71
N GLU A 250 -35.44 -38.50 -36.26
CA GLU A 250 -36.05 -39.82 -36.43
C GLU A 250 -35.24 -40.67 -37.44
N GLY A 251 -34.74 -41.82 -36.98
CA GLY A 251 -33.95 -42.75 -37.79
C GLY A 251 -32.48 -42.38 -38.02
N GLN A 252 -32.02 -41.22 -37.53
CA GLN A 252 -30.60 -40.86 -37.56
C GLN A 252 -29.83 -41.67 -36.49
N PRO A 253 -28.58 -42.11 -36.77
CA PRO A 253 -27.75 -42.73 -35.75
C PRO A 253 -27.40 -41.70 -34.67
N ILE A 254 -27.40 -42.13 -33.41
CA ILE A 254 -27.02 -41.28 -32.28
C ILE A 254 -25.56 -40.85 -32.47
N PRO A 255 -25.26 -39.54 -32.51
CA PRO A 255 -23.89 -39.08 -32.70
C PRO A 255 -23.00 -39.50 -31.53
N GLU A 256 -21.75 -39.82 -31.84
CA GLU A 256 -20.77 -40.18 -30.81
C GLU A 256 -20.50 -38.99 -29.89
N ARG A 257 -20.49 -39.24 -28.57
CA ARG A 257 -20.28 -38.20 -27.57
C ARG A 257 -18.80 -37.83 -27.52
N HIS A 258 -18.49 -36.56 -27.73
CA HIS A 258 -17.14 -36.04 -27.50
C HIS A 258 -16.92 -35.74 -26.02
N TRP A 259 -15.79 -36.19 -25.46
CA TRP A 259 -15.42 -35.99 -24.07
C TRP A 259 -14.23 -35.04 -23.96
N TYR A 260 -14.31 -34.11 -23.00
CA TYR A 260 -13.16 -33.35 -22.53
C TYR A 260 -12.29 -34.20 -21.60
N LEU A 261 -12.93 -34.97 -20.72
CA LEU A 261 -12.32 -36.05 -19.93
C LEU A 261 -13.17 -37.30 -20.11
N GLU A 262 -12.56 -38.36 -20.65
CA GLU A 262 -13.25 -39.60 -21.01
C GLU A 262 -14.07 -40.16 -19.84
N GLY A 263 -15.38 -40.31 -20.06
CA GLY A 263 -16.32 -40.82 -19.05
C GLY A 263 -16.64 -39.88 -17.87
N LEU A 264 -16.09 -38.66 -17.84
CA LEU A 264 -16.28 -37.72 -16.72
C LEU A 264 -16.86 -36.37 -17.15
N VAL A 265 -16.27 -35.72 -18.16
CA VAL A 265 -16.64 -34.36 -18.56
C VAL A 265 -16.95 -34.36 -20.06
N PRO A 266 -18.23 -34.26 -20.46
CA PRO A 266 -18.60 -34.09 -21.87
C PRO A 266 -18.03 -32.77 -22.41
N ASN A 267 -17.56 -32.78 -23.65
CA ASN A 267 -17.01 -31.58 -24.27
C ASN A 267 -18.12 -30.54 -24.49
N GLY A 268 -17.84 -29.27 -24.19
CA GLY A 268 -18.78 -28.16 -24.36
C GLY A 268 -19.94 -28.09 -23.35
N GLN A 269 -19.94 -28.90 -22.29
CA GLN A 269 -20.95 -28.84 -21.23
C GLN A 269 -20.39 -28.30 -19.92
N VAL A 270 -21.16 -27.44 -19.25
CA VAL A 270 -20.85 -26.95 -17.90
C VAL A 270 -21.00 -28.10 -16.91
N THR A 271 -19.90 -28.47 -16.26
CA THR A 271 -19.86 -29.55 -15.26
C THR A 271 -19.55 -28.98 -13.88
N LEU A 272 -20.40 -29.26 -12.89
CA LEU A 272 -20.20 -28.84 -11.52
C LEU A 272 -19.36 -29.88 -10.76
N LEU A 273 -18.23 -29.45 -10.18
CA LEU A 273 -17.40 -30.30 -9.31
C LEU A 273 -17.69 -29.97 -7.84
N SER A 274 -18.36 -30.87 -7.13
CA SER A 274 -18.71 -30.71 -5.72
C SER A 274 -17.90 -31.64 -4.80
N GLY A 275 -17.80 -31.28 -3.52
CA GLY A 275 -17.09 -32.03 -2.49
C GLY A 275 -16.70 -31.13 -1.30
N ASP A 276 -16.36 -31.71 -0.16
CA ASP A 276 -16.07 -30.96 1.07
C ASP A 276 -14.81 -30.09 0.97
N GLY A 277 -14.70 -29.07 1.82
CA GLY A 277 -13.50 -28.23 1.92
C GLY A 277 -12.25 -29.08 2.19
N GLY A 278 -11.14 -28.79 1.50
CA GLY A 278 -9.87 -29.52 1.69
C GLY A 278 -9.71 -30.84 0.92
N THR A 279 -10.73 -31.34 0.23
CA THR A 279 -10.67 -32.61 -0.55
C THR A 279 -9.83 -32.55 -1.83
N GLY A 280 -9.20 -31.41 -2.13
CA GLY A 280 -8.30 -31.28 -3.29
C GLY A 280 -8.99 -30.99 -4.62
N LYS A 281 -10.25 -30.53 -4.65
CA LYS A 281 -10.97 -30.11 -5.88
C LYS A 281 -10.15 -29.14 -6.75
N SER A 282 -9.52 -28.13 -6.15
CA SER A 282 -8.66 -27.18 -6.85
C SER A 282 -7.39 -27.85 -7.40
N CYS A 283 -6.81 -28.80 -6.67
CA CYS A 283 -5.65 -29.56 -7.12
C CYS A 283 -6.00 -30.50 -8.28
N TRP A 284 -7.18 -31.13 -8.23
CA TRP A 284 -7.69 -31.96 -9.31
C TRP A 284 -7.98 -31.13 -10.56
N HIS A 285 -8.68 -30.00 -10.42
CA HIS A 285 -8.94 -29.08 -11.54
C HIS A 285 -7.65 -28.66 -12.26
N ILE A 286 -6.63 -28.24 -11.50
CA ILE A 286 -5.32 -27.88 -12.05
C ILE A 286 -4.67 -29.08 -12.76
N LYS A 287 -4.67 -30.29 -12.18
CA LYS A 287 -4.00 -31.46 -12.79
C LYS A 287 -4.70 -31.98 -14.03
N SER A 288 -6.03 -31.90 -14.10
CA SER A 288 -6.84 -32.42 -15.20
C SER A 288 -6.87 -31.47 -16.39
N VAL A 289 -6.91 -30.15 -16.14
CA VAL A 289 -7.06 -29.12 -17.19
C VAL A 289 -5.72 -28.72 -17.81
N TRP A 290 -4.64 -28.69 -17.00
CA TRP A 290 -3.35 -28.14 -17.43
C TRP A 290 -2.68 -28.88 -18.61
N PRO A 291 -2.73 -30.22 -18.72
CA PRO A 291 -2.17 -30.94 -19.88
C PRO A 291 -2.94 -30.71 -21.20
N ALA A 292 -4.22 -30.33 -21.13
CA ALA A 292 -5.10 -30.20 -22.29
C ALA A 292 -4.97 -28.84 -23.01
N CYS A 293 -4.43 -27.81 -22.35
CA CYS A 293 -4.31 -26.46 -22.90
C CYS A 293 -3.15 -26.35 -23.91
N SER A 294 -3.44 -25.93 -25.15
CA SER A 294 -2.47 -25.82 -26.26
C SER A 294 -1.31 -24.84 -25.99
N VAL A 295 -1.55 -23.82 -25.17
CA VAL A 295 -0.54 -22.83 -24.72
C VAL A 295 0.58 -23.49 -23.92
N CYS A 296 0.29 -24.56 -23.17
CA CYS A 296 1.29 -25.24 -22.32
C CYS A 296 2.15 -26.28 -23.07
N ARG A 297 1.72 -26.79 -24.23
CA ARG A 297 2.58 -27.69 -25.05
C ARG A 297 3.87 -27.01 -25.52
N ARG A 298 3.85 -25.68 -25.67
CA ARG A 298 5.02 -24.88 -26.07
C ARG A 298 6.03 -24.71 -24.94
N TRP A 299 5.59 -24.73 -23.67
CA TRP A 299 6.45 -24.68 -22.50
C TRP A 299 7.04 -26.06 -22.14
N ASP A 300 6.30 -27.15 -22.34
CA ASP A 300 6.81 -28.51 -22.08
C ASP A 300 7.90 -28.92 -23.10
N LEU A 301 7.84 -28.42 -24.34
CA LEU A 301 8.92 -28.61 -25.33
C LEU A 301 10.22 -27.88 -24.96
N ALA A 302 10.13 -26.74 -24.26
CA ALA A 302 11.29 -25.99 -23.78
C ALA A 302 11.96 -26.67 -22.57
N ARG A 303 11.18 -27.34 -21.71
CA ARG A 303 11.70 -28.10 -20.55
C ARG A 303 12.41 -29.39 -20.96
N ARG A 304 12.01 -30.06 -22.05
CA ARG A 304 12.63 -31.31 -22.50
C ARG A 304 14.07 -31.18 -23.02
N ARG A 305 14.63 -29.98 -23.08
CA ARG A 305 16.06 -29.74 -23.38
C ARG A 305 16.97 -29.69 -22.15
N GLY A 306 16.45 -29.95 -20.94
CA GLY A 306 17.28 -30.00 -19.75
C GLY A 306 16.67 -30.81 -18.62
N VAL A 307 17.39 -31.86 -18.22
CA VAL A 307 17.26 -32.66 -16.98
C VAL A 307 16.28 -33.84 -17.06
N SER A 308 16.92 -35.02 -17.17
CA SER A 308 16.36 -36.35 -16.91
C SER A 308 16.15 -36.55 -15.41
N SER A 309 14.94 -36.96 -15.00
CA SER A 309 14.78 -37.79 -13.81
C SER A 309 13.57 -38.72 -13.99
N THR A 310 13.88 -40.01 -13.95
CA THR A 310 12.96 -41.12 -14.17
C THR A 310 12.14 -41.38 -12.90
N LEU A 311 10.81 -41.30 -12.99
CA LEU A 311 9.93 -41.87 -11.97
C LEU A 311 9.21 -43.10 -12.56
N ARG A 312 9.64 -44.31 -12.16
CA ARG A 312 8.92 -45.56 -12.44
C ARG A 312 7.84 -45.75 -11.38
N LEU A 313 6.57 -45.72 -11.79
CA LEU A 313 5.45 -46.14 -10.96
C LEU A 313 5.29 -47.67 -11.07
N LYS A 314 5.48 -48.39 -9.96
CA LYS A 314 5.24 -49.84 -9.86
C LYS A 314 3.79 -50.04 -9.38
N MET A 315 2.88 -50.42 -10.29
CA MET A 315 1.54 -50.87 -9.91
C MET A 315 1.64 -52.25 -9.27
N MET A 316 1.28 -52.37 -7.99
CA MET A 316 0.86 -53.63 -7.40
C MET A 316 -0.65 -53.77 -7.60
N ARG A 317 -1.05 -54.81 -8.34
CA ARG A 317 -2.41 -55.36 -8.29
C ARG A 317 -2.52 -56.22 -7.02
N ALA A 318 -3.61 -56.06 -6.29
CA ALA A 318 -4.13 -57.10 -5.40
C ALA A 318 -5.61 -57.29 -5.75
N ASN A 319 -6.02 -58.56 -5.70
CA ASN A 319 -7.28 -59.15 -6.20
C ASN A 319 -8.54 -58.47 -5.69
#